data_AF-A0A495MHJ5-F1
#
_entry.id   AF-A0A495MHJ5-F1
#
_cell.length_a   1.000
_cell.length_b   1.000
_cell.length_c   1.000
_cell.angle_alpha   90.00
_cell.angle_beta   90.00
_cell.angle_gamma   90.00
#
_symmetry.space_group_name_H-M   'P 1'
#
loop_
_entity.id
_entity.type
_entity.pdbx_description
1 polymer ?
#
loop_
_entity_poly.entity_id
_entity_poly.type
_entity_poly.pdbx_seq_one_letter_code
_entity_poly.pdbx_strand_id
1 'polypeptide(L)'
;MKTKLFFIAAIVFMLLPDTASAQYYGSSTGGVDRSIGREVRGNGPRNKNKKATNDFGEVWAKYLGQELNLDGLQYAGVKSIMNENRESLEQISKDETLHPQEKKNKMLEIMNKIDIQILKFLSKEQGEKYTKLKEERERRAMTQ
;
A
#
# COMPACT_ATOMS: atom_id res chain seq x y z
N MET A 1 17.11 45.66 6.99
CA MET A 1 15.90 46.52 7.01
C MET A 1 15.56 46.84 5.55
N LYS A 2 14.42 46.53 4.93
CA LYS A 2 13.08 46.10 5.33
C LYS A 2 12.53 45.22 4.20
N THR A 3 11.94 44.08 4.55
CA THR A 3 11.15 43.22 3.68
C THR A 3 9.91 43.97 3.18
N LYS A 4 9.52 43.75 1.93
CA LYS A 4 8.19 44.15 1.42
C LYS A 4 7.38 42.89 1.14
N LEU A 5 6.71 42.43 2.18
CA LEU A 5 5.51 41.59 2.09
C LEU A 5 4.36 42.51 1.68
N PHE A 6 3.69 42.20 0.58
CA PHE A 6 2.34 42.71 0.32
C PHE A 6 1.39 41.52 0.23
N PHE A 7 0.63 41.37 1.32
CA PHE A 7 -0.62 40.63 1.38
C PHE A 7 -1.65 41.32 0.47
N ILE A 8 -2.27 40.59 -0.44
CA ILE A 8 -3.55 40.96 -1.02
C ILE A 8 -4.56 39.91 -0.55
N ALA A 9 -5.37 40.32 0.42
CA ALA A 9 -6.53 39.60 0.87
C ALA A 9 -7.78 40.08 0.12
N ALA A 10 -8.69 39.11 -0.09
CA ALA A 10 -10.13 39.27 -0.21
C ALA A 10 -10.71 39.85 -1.52
N ILE A 11 -11.17 38.95 -2.41
CA ILE A 11 -12.38 39.14 -3.23
C ILE A 11 -13.14 37.80 -3.31
N VAL A 12 -14.29 37.73 -2.60
CA VAL A 12 -15.58 37.08 -2.96
C VAL A 12 -15.55 35.55 -3.14
N PHE A 13 -15.97 34.70 -2.20
CA PHE A 13 -17.34 34.47 -1.67
C PHE A 13 -18.48 34.44 -2.70
N MET A 14 -18.53 33.39 -3.53
CA MET A 14 -19.72 32.82 -4.21
C MET A 14 -19.18 31.72 -5.13
N LEU A 15 -19.35 30.42 -4.85
CA LEU A 15 -20.53 29.64 -5.19
C LEU A 15 -20.42 28.29 -4.46
N LEU A 16 -21.22 28.11 -3.41
CA LEU A 16 -21.46 26.80 -2.80
C LEU A 16 -22.51 26.03 -3.61
N PRO A 17 -22.51 24.68 -3.53
CA PRO A 17 -23.31 23.80 -4.36
C PRO A 17 -24.73 23.61 -3.82
N ASP A 18 -25.75 23.81 -4.65
CA ASP A 18 -27.12 23.33 -4.38
C ASP A 18 -27.36 21.99 -5.08
N THR A 19 -27.01 20.90 -4.40
CA THR A 19 -27.69 19.61 -4.62
C THR A 19 -28.31 19.18 -3.31
N ALA A 20 -29.58 19.53 -3.14
CA ALA A 20 -30.45 19.03 -2.09
C ALA A 20 -30.60 17.51 -2.23
N SER A 21 -30.00 16.73 -1.33
CA SER A 21 -30.40 15.35 -1.10
C SER A 21 -31.45 15.32 0.01
N ALA A 22 -32.72 15.26 -0.39
CA ALA A 22 -33.83 14.93 0.50
C ALA A 22 -33.66 13.49 1.00
N GLN A 23 -33.34 13.31 2.28
CA GLN A 23 -33.42 12.01 2.95
C GLN A 23 -34.74 11.95 3.70
N TYR A 24 -35.72 11.30 3.05
CA TYR A 24 -37.04 11.06 3.61
C TYR A 24 -36.92 10.13 4.82
N TYR A 25 -37.43 10.58 5.96
CA TYR A 25 -37.56 9.82 7.19
C TYR A 25 -38.59 8.70 6.98
N GLY A 26 -38.13 7.47 6.75
CA GLY A 26 -38.95 6.28 6.67
C GLY A 26 -38.72 5.39 7.89
N SER A 27 -39.31 5.76 9.02
CA SER A 27 -39.47 4.85 10.16
C SER A 27 -40.52 3.80 9.78
N SER A 28 -40.09 2.57 9.54
CA SER A 28 -40.97 1.41 9.54
C SER A 28 -40.36 0.33 10.43
N THR A 29 -40.93 0.27 11.63
CA THR A 29 -41.08 -0.94 12.45
C THR A 29 -41.26 -2.19 11.59
N GLY A 30 -40.48 -3.22 11.88
CA GLY A 30 -40.56 -4.52 11.20
C GLY A 30 -39.26 -5.29 11.29
N GLY A 31 -39.01 -5.93 12.44
CA GLY A 31 -37.93 -6.91 12.57
C GLY A 31 -38.23 -8.14 11.71
N VAL A 32 -37.65 -8.16 10.50
CA VAL A 32 -37.55 -9.36 9.66
C VAL A 32 -36.10 -9.80 9.61
N ASP A 33 -35.89 -11.09 9.87
CA ASP A 33 -34.61 -11.77 9.84
C ASP A 33 -33.93 -11.57 8.47
N ARG A 34 -32.74 -10.96 8.49
CA ARG A 34 -31.93 -10.66 7.28
C ARG A 34 -30.91 -11.77 6.98
N SER A 35 -31.07 -12.95 7.56
CA SER A 35 -30.21 -14.13 7.32
C SER A 35 -30.42 -14.72 5.91
N ILE A 36 -31.64 -14.65 5.37
CA ILE A 36 -32.01 -15.18 4.06
C ILE A 36 -31.84 -14.09 2.99
N GLY A 37 -30.61 -13.84 2.54
CA GLY A 37 -30.39 -12.91 1.44
C GLY A 37 -29.01 -12.28 1.33
N ARG A 38 -28.10 -12.57 2.26
CA ARG A 38 -26.70 -12.13 2.16
C ARG A 38 -25.95 -12.73 0.96
N GLU A 39 -26.43 -13.83 0.40
CA GLU A 39 -25.78 -14.53 -0.71
C GLU A 39 -26.01 -13.85 -2.08
N VAL A 40 -27.06 -13.03 -2.23
CA VAL A 40 -27.46 -12.48 -3.55
C VAL A 40 -26.87 -11.08 -3.82
N ARG A 41 -26.29 -10.40 -2.83
CA ARG A 41 -25.66 -9.06 -2.98
C ARG A 41 -24.13 -9.08 -3.09
N GLY A 42 -23.51 -10.24 -3.33
CA GLY A 42 -22.06 -10.35 -3.49
C GLY A 42 -21.53 -10.30 -4.93
N ASN A 43 -22.40 -10.43 -5.93
CA ASN A 43 -22.02 -10.61 -7.35
C ASN A 43 -22.43 -9.41 -8.22
N GLY A 44 -21.94 -8.22 -7.90
CA GLY A 44 -21.76 -7.19 -8.94
C GLY A 44 -20.61 -7.62 -9.86
N PRO A 45 -20.64 -7.33 -11.17
CA PRO A 45 -19.53 -7.67 -12.06
C PRO A 45 -18.26 -6.99 -11.54
N ARG A 46 -17.36 -7.77 -10.94
CA ARG A 46 -16.00 -7.32 -10.64
C ARG A 46 -15.39 -6.91 -11.97
N ASN A 47 -15.21 -5.62 -12.16
CA ASN A 47 -14.56 -5.05 -13.33
C ASN A 47 -13.14 -5.62 -13.39
N LYS A 48 -12.93 -6.70 -14.17
CA LYS A 48 -11.65 -7.43 -14.31
C LYS A 48 -10.63 -6.68 -15.17
N ASN A 49 -10.66 -5.35 -15.18
CA ASN A 49 -9.61 -4.52 -15.77
C ASN A 49 -8.48 -4.25 -14.76
N LYS A 50 -8.08 -5.25 -13.97
CA LYS A 50 -6.78 -5.18 -13.29
C LYS A 50 -5.73 -5.68 -14.26
N LYS A 51 -4.96 -4.74 -14.79
CA LYS A 51 -3.72 -4.98 -15.55
C LYS A 51 -2.73 -5.70 -14.64
N ALA A 52 -2.93 -7.01 -14.46
CA ALA A 52 -2.23 -7.83 -13.51
C ALA A 52 -0.91 -8.30 -14.10
N THR A 53 0.08 -7.41 -14.26
CA THR A 53 1.43 -7.87 -14.62
C THR A 53 2.59 -7.15 -13.93
N ASN A 54 2.51 -5.89 -13.48
CA ASN A 54 3.72 -5.18 -13.02
C ASN A 54 3.63 -4.48 -11.64
N ASP A 55 2.64 -4.79 -10.82
CA ASP A 55 2.35 -4.00 -9.61
C ASP A 55 3.21 -4.37 -8.40
N PHE A 56 3.80 -5.58 -8.34
CA PHE A 56 4.52 -6.02 -7.13
C PHE A 56 5.73 -5.13 -6.81
N GLY A 57 6.66 -4.98 -7.76
CA GLY A 57 7.79 -4.07 -7.58
C GLY A 57 7.38 -2.60 -7.51
N GLU A 58 6.30 -2.20 -8.20
CA GLU A 58 5.76 -0.83 -8.14
C GLU A 58 5.26 -0.48 -6.73
N VAL A 59 4.51 -1.37 -6.08
CA VAL A 59 3.99 -1.18 -4.72
C VAL A 59 5.14 -0.99 -3.74
N TRP A 60 6.18 -1.81 -3.84
CA TRP A 60 7.36 -1.70 -2.98
C TRP A 60 8.17 -0.44 -3.25
N ALA A 61 8.43 -0.13 -4.52
CA ALA A 61 9.15 1.08 -4.89
C ALA A 61 8.37 2.34 -4.48
N LYS A 62 7.04 2.33 -4.58
CA LYS A 62 6.18 3.41 -4.09
C LYS A 62 6.23 3.57 -2.58
N TYR A 63 6.11 2.48 -1.83
CA TYR A 63 6.20 2.51 -0.38
C TYR A 63 7.56 3.06 0.07
N LEU A 64 8.65 2.52 -0.44
CA LEU A 64 9.99 2.98 -0.09
C LEU A 64 10.27 4.39 -0.64
N GLY A 65 9.70 4.75 -1.79
CA GLY A 65 9.76 6.10 -2.35
C GLY A 65 9.16 7.13 -1.40
N GLN A 66 8.00 6.83 -0.80
CA GLN A 66 7.34 7.71 0.16
C GLN A 66 8.10 7.78 1.49
N GLU A 67 8.62 6.65 1.96
CA GLU A 67 9.30 6.59 3.25
C GLU A 67 10.74 7.12 3.19
N LEU A 68 11.47 6.92 2.10
CA LEU A 68 12.90 7.22 2.00
C LEU A 68 13.22 8.38 1.05
N ASN A 69 12.21 8.98 0.42
CA ASN A 69 12.39 9.96 -0.66
C ASN A 69 13.37 9.46 -1.73
N LEU A 70 13.09 8.28 -2.30
CA LEU A 70 13.93 7.70 -3.33
C LEU A 70 13.95 8.57 -4.59
N ASP A 71 15.14 8.75 -5.17
CA ASP A 71 15.27 9.34 -6.50
C ASP A 71 14.79 8.38 -7.60
N GLY A 72 14.73 8.87 -8.85
CA GLY A 72 14.23 8.08 -9.98
C GLY A 72 15.04 6.80 -10.27
N LEU A 73 16.36 6.82 -10.04
CA LEU A 73 17.22 5.65 -10.25
C LEU A 73 17.06 4.65 -9.11
N GLN A 74 17.03 5.13 -7.87
CA GLN A 74 16.78 4.30 -6.69
C GLN A 74 15.41 3.63 -6.76
N TYR A 75 14.38 4.37 -7.14
CA TYR A 75 13.03 3.87 -7.35
C TYR A 75 13.00 2.73 -8.38
N ALA A 76 13.63 2.96 -9.54
CA ALA A 76 13.70 1.96 -10.60
C ALA A 76 14.49 0.71 -10.16
N GLY A 77 15.59 0.90 -9.43
CA GLY A 77 16.39 -0.20 -8.86
C GLY A 77 15.57 -1.07 -7.91
N VAL A 78 14.89 -0.46 -6.94
CA VAL A 78 13.99 -1.17 -6.02
C VAL A 78 12.91 -1.94 -6.78
N LYS A 79 12.27 -1.29 -7.75
CA LYS A 79 11.24 -1.93 -8.57
C LYS A 79 11.78 -3.16 -9.32
N SER A 80 12.97 -3.06 -9.91
CA SER A 80 13.61 -4.17 -10.64
C SER A 80 13.89 -5.34 -9.70
N ILE A 81 14.59 -5.08 -8.58
CA ILE A 81 14.96 -6.10 -7.58
C ILE A 81 13.72 -6.87 -7.11
N MET A 82 12.64 -6.15 -6.80
CA MET A 82 11.41 -6.78 -6.32
C MET A 82 10.73 -7.62 -7.41
N ASN A 83 10.72 -7.15 -8.66
CA ASN A 83 10.13 -7.91 -9.76
C ASN A 83 10.95 -9.16 -10.12
N GLU A 84 12.28 -9.09 -10.04
CA GLU A 84 13.18 -10.23 -10.27
C GLU A 84 12.96 -11.35 -9.25
N ASN A 85 12.65 -11.00 -7.99
CA ASN A 85 12.41 -11.97 -6.93
C ASN A 85 10.94 -12.38 -6.76
N ARG A 86 10.03 -11.81 -7.56
CA ARG A 86 8.59 -12.06 -7.45
C ARG A 86 8.24 -13.53 -7.62
N GLU A 87 8.77 -14.16 -8.66
CA GLU A 87 8.44 -15.55 -8.98
C GLU A 87 8.85 -16.47 -7.84
N SER A 88 10.06 -16.30 -7.29
CA SER A 88 10.56 -17.07 -6.15
C SER A 88 9.67 -16.93 -4.92
N LEU A 89 9.20 -15.71 -4.62
CA LEU A 89 8.28 -15.48 -3.51
C LEU A 89 6.90 -16.10 -3.74
N GLU A 90 6.40 -16.02 -4.98
CA GLU A 90 5.12 -16.58 -5.38
C GLU A 90 5.13 -18.11 -5.34
N GLN A 91 6.23 -18.74 -5.78
CA GLN A 91 6.44 -20.18 -5.69
C GLN A 91 6.39 -20.66 -4.24
N ILE A 92 7.13 -20.02 -3.31
CA ILE A 92 7.10 -20.42 -1.89
C ILE A 92 5.71 -20.23 -1.29
N SER A 93 5.00 -19.16 -1.66
CA SER A 93 3.65 -18.89 -1.15
C SER A 93 2.67 -20.00 -1.55
N LYS A 94 2.72 -20.41 -2.83
CA LYS A 94 1.81 -21.39 -3.42
C LYS A 94 2.20 -22.84 -3.18
N ASP A 95 3.42 -23.11 -2.71
CA ASP A 95 3.90 -24.48 -2.47
C ASP A 95 3.13 -25.14 -1.32
N GLU A 96 2.15 -25.99 -1.62
CA GLU A 96 1.32 -26.66 -0.61
C GLU A 96 2.08 -27.75 0.18
N THR A 97 3.28 -28.13 -0.27
CA THR A 97 4.08 -29.18 0.38
C THR A 97 4.84 -28.68 1.60
N LEU A 98 5.05 -27.36 1.72
CA LEU A 98 5.83 -26.76 2.79
C LEU A 98 4.98 -26.45 4.01
N HIS A 99 5.51 -26.78 5.19
CA HIS A 99 4.90 -26.34 6.45
C HIS A 99 4.90 -24.80 6.55
N PRO A 100 3.88 -24.15 7.12
CA PRO A 100 3.81 -22.69 7.22
C PRO A 100 5.07 -22.02 7.79
N GLN A 101 5.71 -22.65 8.78
CA GLN A 101 6.95 -22.15 9.37
C GLN A 101 8.13 -22.20 8.38
N GLU A 102 8.21 -23.25 7.56
CA GLU A 102 9.27 -23.39 6.55
C GLU A 102 9.07 -22.39 5.42
N LYS A 103 7.82 -22.15 5.01
CA LYS A 103 7.49 -21.07 4.06
C LYS A 103 7.97 -19.71 4.57
N LYS A 104 7.67 -19.40 5.84
CA LYS A 104 8.10 -18.15 6.48
C LYS A 104 9.63 -18.02 6.46
N ASN A 105 10.35 -19.08 6.84
CA ASN A 105 11.81 -19.07 6.85
C ASN A 105 12.40 -18.85 5.45
N LYS A 106 11.89 -19.55 4.43
CA LYS A 106 12.34 -19.38 3.03
C LYS A 106 12.03 -17.99 2.48
N MET A 107 10.85 -17.45 2.79
CA MET A 107 10.49 -16.08 2.42
C MET A 107 11.41 -15.06 3.07
N LEU A 108 11.73 -15.22 4.36
CA LEU A 108 12.67 -14.35 5.08
C LEU A 108 14.06 -14.38 4.46
N GLU A 109 14.55 -15.55 4.03
CA GLU A 109 15.84 -15.65 3.36
C GLU A 109 15.89 -14.82 2.06
N ILE A 110 14.85 -14.91 1.23
CA ILE A 110 14.74 -14.11 0.01
C ILE A 110 14.65 -12.61 0.35
N MET A 111 13.83 -12.25 1.33
CA MET A 111 13.68 -10.85 1.75
C MET A 111 15.00 -10.27 2.28
N ASN A 112 15.79 -11.04 3.04
CA ASN A 112 17.10 -10.59 3.49
C ASN A 112 18.07 -10.36 2.32
N LYS A 113 18.02 -11.18 1.27
CA LYS A 113 18.83 -10.97 0.06
C LYS A 113 18.38 -9.70 -0.68
N ILE A 114 17.08 -9.48 -0.80
CA ILE A 114 16.50 -8.25 -1.35
C ILE A 114 16.97 -7.02 -0.56
N ASP A 115 16.90 -7.07 0.77
CA ASP A 115 17.30 -5.95 1.64
C ASP A 115 18.76 -5.55 1.39
N ILE A 116 19.66 -6.53 1.29
CA ILE A 116 21.08 -6.29 0.99
C ILE A 116 21.24 -5.62 -0.38
N GLN A 117 20.45 -6.01 -1.37
CA GLN A 117 20.50 -5.39 -2.70
C GLN A 117 19.96 -3.96 -2.67
N ILE A 118 18.82 -3.72 -2.01
CA ILE A 118 18.22 -2.39 -1.87
C ILE A 118 19.18 -1.43 -1.18
N LEU A 119 19.81 -1.85 -0.07
CA LEU A 119 20.76 -1.04 0.69
C LEU A 119 21.94 -0.52 -0.15
N LYS A 120 22.35 -1.23 -1.21
CA LYS A 120 23.44 -0.77 -2.11
C LYS A 120 23.08 0.46 -2.93
N PHE A 121 21.79 0.72 -3.15
CA PHE A 121 21.30 1.87 -3.90
C PHE A 121 20.99 3.06 -3.01
N LEU A 122 20.89 2.86 -1.69
CA LEU A 122 20.51 3.89 -0.74
C LEU A 122 21.72 4.69 -0.28
N SER A 123 21.51 5.98 -0.01
CA SER A 123 22.47 6.76 0.76
C SER A 123 22.57 6.24 2.20
N LYS A 124 23.61 6.64 2.93
CA LYS A 124 23.77 6.25 4.34
C LYS A 124 22.54 6.62 5.19
N GLU A 125 22.04 7.84 5.03
CA GLU A 125 20.87 8.33 5.77
C GLU A 125 19.59 7.55 5.41
N GLN A 126 19.38 7.28 4.12
CA GLN A 126 18.25 6.46 3.66
C GLN A 126 18.35 5.02 4.16
N GLY A 127 19.56 4.45 4.20
CA GLY A 127 19.82 3.11 4.72
C GLY A 127 19.53 3.00 6.22
N GLU A 128 19.92 4.00 7.02
CA GLU A 128 19.58 4.04 8.45
C GLU A 128 18.06 4.10 8.68
N LYS A 129 17.34 4.90 7.87
CA LYS A 129 15.88 4.96 7.93
C LYS A 129 15.26 3.63 7.47
N TYR A 130 15.81 2.98 6.44
CA TYR A 130 15.35 1.68 5.96
C TYR A 130 15.47 0.59 7.04
N THR A 131 16.59 0.53 7.74
CA THR A 131 16.81 -0.43 8.83
C THR A 131 15.78 -0.24 9.95
N LYS A 132 15.48 1.00 10.33
CA LYS A 132 14.44 1.30 11.33
C LYS A 132 13.05 0.85 10.88
N LEU A 133 12.70 1.06 9.61
CA LEU A 133 11.44 0.59 9.04
C LEU A 133 11.34 -0.94 9.07
N LYS A 134 12.45 -1.64 8.81
CA LYS A 134 12.53 -3.11 8.90
C LYS A 134 12.32 -3.58 10.33
N GLU A 135 13.07 -3.03 11.29
CA GLU A 135 12.93 -3.38 12.71
C GLU A 135 11.51 -3.12 13.23
N GLU A 136 10.87 -2.02 12.81
CA GLU A 136 9.49 -1.74 13.16
C GLU A 136 8.53 -2.80 12.60
N ARG A 137 8.72 -3.23 11.35
CA ARG A 137 7.92 -4.26 10.72
C ARG A 137 8.08 -5.60 11.44
N GLU A 138 9.30 -5.98 11.78
CA GLU A 138 9.60 -7.21 12.51
C GLU A 138 8.97 -7.19 13.90
N ARG A 139 9.09 -6.08 14.62
CA ARG A 139 8.43 -5.88 15.92
C ARG A 139 6.91 -6.04 15.82
N ARG A 140 6.27 -5.42 14.81
CA ARG A 140 4.82 -5.56 14.58
C ARG A 140 4.44 -7.02 14.27
N ALA A 141 5.28 -7.74 13.54
CA ALA A 141 5.05 -9.15 13.21
C ALA A 141 5.28 -10.11 14.40
N MET A 142 5.98 -9.68 15.45
CA MET A 142 6.13 -10.44 16.70
C MET A 142 4.98 -10.20 17.69
N THR A 143 4.29 -9.06 17.58
CA THR A 143 3.15 -8.71 18.45
C THR A 143 1.80 -9.23 17.97
N GLN A 144 1.74 -9.82 16.77
CA GLN A 144 0.55 -10.42 16.17
C GLN A 144 0.66 -11.94 16.16
#